data_AF-A0A5P8N189-F1
#
_entry.id   AF-A0A5P8N189-F1
#
_cell.length_a   1.000
_cell.length_b   1.000
_cell.length_c   1.000
_cell.angle_alpha   90.00
_cell.angle_beta   90.00
_cell.angle_gamma   90.00
#
_symmetry.space_group_name_H-M   'P 1'
#
loop_
_entity.id
_entity.type
_entity.pdbx_description
1 polymer ?
#
loop_
_entity_poly.entity_id
_entity_poly.type
_entity_poly.pdbx_seq_one_letter_code
_entity_poly.pdbx_strand_id
1 'polypeptide(L)'
;MSALKAPAGVFIHEKGLCESGTVGEGTRIWAFAHVLPEARIGRNCNICDHVFIENDVVVGDDVTIKCGVQLWDGVRLGHGVFVGPNATFTNDMFPRSKQYPESFRVTVVEDGASIGANATILPGVRIGRLAMVGAGAVITKDVPPYAVVVGNPAVIKGYQTPKPVQEGGDLPAATPALERKAGSRLALDVGRCALHRLPGFTDMRGSLAPLEFDRDLPFLPRRSFLVHSVPSGLVRGEHAHRKCEQFLIAVHGSLSVVIDDGTRRREVVLDDPTVGLYLSPMVWGIQYKFQPDTALQVYASHAYDAADYIREYEAFLALVGGASA
;
A
#
# COMPACT_ATOMS: atom_id res chain seq x y z
N MET A 1 22.72 6.34 -41.07
CA MET A 1 22.36 5.77 -39.76
C MET A 1 21.78 4.39 -40.03
N SER A 2 22.48 3.33 -39.63
CA SER A 2 21.98 1.96 -39.78
C SER A 2 20.72 1.83 -38.94
N ALA A 3 19.57 1.51 -39.55
CA ALA A 3 18.38 1.14 -38.81
C ALA A 3 18.76 -0.04 -37.92
N LEU A 4 18.79 0.18 -36.60
CA LEU A 4 18.96 -0.91 -35.65
C LEU A 4 17.84 -1.91 -35.93
N LYS A 5 18.23 -3.12 -36.34
CA LYS A 5 17.28 -4.18 -36.66
C LYS A 5 16.54 -4.51 -35.38
N ALA A 6 15.21 -4.49 -35.43
CA ALA A 6 14.36 -4.84 -34.30
C ALA A 6 14.86 -6.14 -33.63
N PRO A 7 14.95 -6.19 -32.29
CA PRO A 7 15.28 -7.44 -31.60
C PRO A 7 14.30 -8.55 -32.01
N ALA A 8 14.79 -9.79 -32.12
CA ALA A 8 13.98 -10.91 -32.55
C ALA A 8 12.76 -11.08 -31.62
N GLY A 9 11.56 -11.24 -32.19
CA GLY A 9 10.32 -11.42 -31.42
C GLY A 9 9.71 -10.14 -30.83
N VAL A 10 10.24 -8.96 -31.16
CA VAL A 10 9.68 -7.66 -30.77
C VAL A 10 8.90 -7.06 -31.95
N PHE A 11 7.69 -6.56 -31.67
CA PHE A 11 6.92 -5.80 -32.65
C PHE A 11 7.20 -4.31 -32.48
N ILE A 12 7.65 -3.65 -33.54
CA ILE A 12 7.80 -2.20 -33.60
C ILE A 12 6.92 -1.70 -34.75
N HIS A 13 5.96 -0.85 -34.43
CA HIS A 13 5.11 -0.21 -35.42
C HIS A 13 5.94 0.65 -36.38
N GLU A 14 5.56 0.76 -37.65
CA GLU A 14 6.30 1.49 -38.69
C GLU A 14 6.58 2.98 -38.35
N LYS A 15 5.76 3.55 -37.45
CA LYS A 15 5.84 4.93 -36.96
C LYS A 15 6.42 5.05 -35.55
N GLY A 16 6.82 3.94 -34.93
CA GLY A 16 7.54 3.93 -33.66
C GLY A 16 9.05 4.00 -33.88
N LEU A 17 9.78 4.58 -32.95
CA LEU A 17 11.24 4.69 -32.97
C LEU A 17 11.82 3.98 -31.75
N CYS A 18 12.41 2.80 -31.94
CA CYS A 18 13.13 2.10 -30.88
C CYS A 18 14.59 2.00 -31.25
N GLU A 19 15.44 2.67 -30.47
CA GLU A 19 16.89 2.62 -30.61
C GLU A 19 17.52 1.65 -29.60
N SER A 20 16.76 1.19 -28.61
CA SER A 20 17.25 0.21 -27.63
C SER A 20 17.49 -1.17 -28.26
N GLY A 21 18.66 -1.73 -27.94
CA GLY A 21 18.98 -3.14 -28.21
C GLY A 21 18.50 -4.11 -27.12
N THR A 22 17.94 -3.61 -26.02
CA THR A 22 17.56 -4.39 -24.84
C THR A 22 16.04 -4.38 -24.64
N VAL A 23 15.33 -5.06 -25.55
CA VAL A 23 13.87 -5.23 -25.49
C VAL A 23 13.53 -6.71 -25.55
N GLY A 24 12.78 -7.21 -24.56
CA GLY A 24 12.40 -8.61 -24.43
C GLY A 24 11.36 -9.07 -25.45
N GLU A 25 11.35 -10.38 -25.73
CA GLU A 25 10.42 -11.04 -26.65
C GLU A 25 8.95 -10.78 -26.28
N GLY A 26 8.10 -10.65 -27.30
CA GLY A 26 6.66 -10.42 -27.15
C GLY A 26 6.30 -8.96 -26.86
N THR A 27 7.28 -8.09 -26.59
CA THR A 27 7.05 -6.67 -26.38
C THR A 27 6.60 -5.98 -27.67
N ARG A 28 5.62 -5.09 -27.53
CA ARG A 28 5.04 -4.30 -28.62
C ARG A 28 5.28 -2.81 -28.39
N ILE A 29 5.85 -2.14 -29.38
CA ILE A 29 6.09 -0.69 -29.40
C ILE A 29 5.22 -0.08 -30.51
N TRP A 30 4.26 0.76 -30.12
CA TRP A 30 3.26 1.29 -31.02
C TRP A 30 3.64 2.64 -31.65
N ALA A 31 2.70 3.26 -32.38
CA ALA A 31 2.96 4.41 -33.22
C ALA A 31 3.44 5.62 -32.40
N PHE A 32 4.44 6.34 -32.91
CA PHE A 32 4.97 7.56 -32.29
C PHE A 32 5.54 7.38 -30.88
N ALA A 33 5.74 6.14 -30.43
CA ALA A 33 6.55 5.87 -29.26
C ALA A 33 8.03 6.04 -29.60
N HIS A 34 8.83 6.54 -28.66
CA HIS A 34 10.27 6.70 -28.82
C HIS A 34 11.02 6.14 -27.60
N VAL A 35 11.88 5.16 -27.84
CA VAL A 35 12.69 4.46 -26.83
C VAL A 35 14.17 4.67 -27.13
N LEU A 36 14.90 5.30 -26.20
CA LEU A 36 16.32 5.62 -26.34
C LEU A 36 17.24 4.39 -26.22
N PRO A 37 18.50 4.46 -26.71
CA PRO A 37 19.39 3.29 -26.86
C PRO A 37 19.65 2.46 -25.60
N GLU A 38 19.77 3.11 -24.43
CA GLU A 38 20.19 2.42 -23.20
C GLU A 38 19.03 1.88 -22.36
N ALA A 39 17.78 2.19 -22.75
CA ALA A 39 16.59 1.74 -22.04
C ALA A 39 16.53 0.20 -22.00
N ARG A 40 16.09 -0.36 -20.87
CA ARG A 40 15.94 -1.83 -20.70
C ARG A 40 14.49 -2.18 -20.48
N ILE A 41 13.91 -2.93 -21.42
CA ILE A 41 12.49 -3.33 -21.38
C ILE A 41 12.39 -4.84 -21.38
N GLY A 42 11.63 -5.39 -20.44
CA GLY A 42 11.36 -6.82 -20.31
C GLY A 42 10.52 -7.40 -21.46
N ARG A 43 10.01 -8.61 -21.20
CA ARG A 43 9.20 -9.41 -22.11
C ARG A 43 7.73 -9.06 -22.01
N ASN A 44 6.99 -9.31 -23.08
CA ASN A 44 5.53 -9.20 -23.11
C ASN A 44 4.98 -7.82 -22.67
N CYS A 45 5.76 -6.75 -22.88
CA CYS A 45 5.34 -5.40 -22.53
C CYS A 45 4.48 -4.78 -23.65
N ASN A 46 3.67 -3.79 -23.29
CA ASN A 46 2.85 -3.04 -24.23
C ASN A 46 3.11 -1.53 -24.10
N ILE A 47 3.92 -1.00 -25.01
CA ILE A 47 4.34 0.41 -25.05
C ILE A 47 3.46 1.15 -26.06
N CYS A 48 2.37 1.74 -25.58
CA CYS A 48 1.35 2.36 -26.42
C CYS A 48 1.82 3.66 -27.12
N ASP A 49 0.94 4.22 -27.94
CA ASP A 49 1.23 5.39 -28.77
C ASP A 49 1.74 6.59 -27.95
N HIS A 50 2.67 7.34 -28.53
CA HIS A 50 3.22 8.57 -27.93
C HIS A 50 3.89 8.39 -26.56
N VAL A 51 4.35 7.17 -26.23
CA VAL A 51 5.18 6.95 -25.05
C VAL A 51 6.63 7.35 -25.34
N PHE A 52 7.27 8.03 -24.39
CA PHE A 52 8.69 8.37 -24.45
C PHE A 52 9.45 7.67 -23.31
N ILE A 53 10.58 7.04 -23.61
CA ILE A 53 11.41 6.31 -22.63
C ILE A 53 12.88 6.70 -22.81
N GLU A 54 13.48 7.30 -21.77
CA GLU A 54 14.89 7.70 -21.76
C GLU A 54 15.87 6.53 -21.52
N ASN A 55 17.16 6.87 -21.39
CA ASN A 55 18.27 5.91 -21.33
C ASN A 55 18.31 5.15 -20.01
N ASP A 56 18.29 5.87 -18.88
CA ASP A 56 18.35 5.28 -17.55
C ASP A 56 16.95 4.86 -17.08
N VAL A 57 16.30 3.97 -17.83
CA VAL A 57 14.99 3.40 -17.50
C VAL A 57 15.05 1.88 -17.53
N VAL A 58 14.47 1.26 -16.51
CA VAL A 58 14.28 -0.19 -16.44
C VAL A 58 12.79 -0.50 -16.30
N VAL A 59 12.28 -1.32 -17.21
CA VAL A 59 10.91 -1.83 -17.22
C VAL A 59 10.97 -3.36 -17.13
N GLY A 60 10.29 -3.94 -16.14
CA GLY A 60 10.16 -5.38 -15.97
C GLY A 60 9.35 -6.06 -17.08
N ASP A 61 8.94 -7.29 -16.83
CA ASP A 61 8.11 -8.09 -17.74
C ASP A 61 6.61 -7.79 -17.54
N ASP A 62 5.79 -8.06 -18.55
CA ASP A 62 4.32 -7.96 -18.49
C ASP A 62 3.79 -6.55 -18.15
N VAL A 63 4.58 -5.50 -18.43
CA VAL A 63 4.22 -4.12 -18.13
C VAL A 63 3.37 -3.52 -19.25
N THR A 64 2.32 -2.80 -18.87
CA THR A 64 1.53 -1.98 -19.81
C THR A 64 1.75 -0.50 -19.55
N ILE A 65 2.18 0.25 -20.56
CA ILE A 65 2.33 1.70 -20.50
C ILE A 65 1.41 2.32 -21.55
N LYS A 66 0.36 2.99 -21.10
CA LYS A 66 -0.66 3.61 -21.96
C LYS A 66 -0.17 4.94 -22.53
N CYS A 67 -0.91 5.46 -23.49
CA CYS A 67 -0.49 6.59 -24.31
C CYS A 67 -0.16 7.85 -23.51
N GLY A 68 0.77 8.66 -24.01
CA GLY A 68 1.11 9.97 -23.46
C GLY A 68 1.94 9.95 -22.18
N VAL A 69 2.55 8.81 -21.83
CA VAL A 69 3.45 8.66 -20.68
C VAL A 69 4.90 8.95 -21.09
N GLN A 70 5.64 9.66 -20.24
CA GLN A 70 7.09 9.84 -20.36
C GLN A 70 7.79 9.19 -19.16
N LEU A 71 8.71 8.27 -19.43
CA LEU A 71 9.59 7.67 -18.43
C LEU A 71 10.97 8.32 -18.56
N TRP A 72 11.29 9.17 -17.58
CA TRP A 72 12.57 9.87 -17.51
C TRP A 72 13.67 9.01 -16.88
N ASP A 73 14.93 9.44 -17.06
CA ASP A 73 16.09 8.87 -16.40
C ASP A 73 15.85 8.75 -14.88
N GLY A 74 16.10 7.55 -14.34
CA GLY A 74 15.87 7.18 -12.94
C GLY A 74 14.58 6.41 -12.68
N VAL A 75 13.69 6.20 -13.65
CA VAL A 75 12.46 5.43 -13.44
C VAL A 75 12.73 3.91 -13.49
N ARG A 76 12.18 3.18 -12.52
CA ARG A 76 12.23 1.71 -12.42
C ARG A 76 10.82 1.16 -12.26
N LEU A 77 10.33 0.40 -13.23
CA LEU A 77 9.04 -0.30 -13.16
C LEU A 77 9.29 -1.80 -12.98
N GLY A 78 8.70 -2.40 -11.95
CA GLY A 78 8.68 -3.83 -11.70
C GLY A 78 7.81 -4.60 -12.69
N HIS A 79 7.64 -5.89 -12.45
CA HIS A 79 6.88 -6.78 -13.33
C HIS A 79 5.37 -6.55 -13.19
N GLY A 80 4.60 -6.69 -14.27
CA GLY A 80 3.14 -6.60 -14.23
C GLY A 80 2.60 -5.22 -13.85
N VAL A 81 3.43 -4.17 -13.88
CA VAL A 81 3.01 -2.79 -13.59
C VAL A 81 2.05 -2.30 -14.68
N PHE A 82 1.00 -1.59 -14.26
CA PHE A 82 0.12 -0.86 -15.17
C PHE A 82 0.33 0.64 -15.02
N VAL A 83 0.66 1.33 -16.11
CA VAL A 83 0.75 2.79 -16.16
C VAL A 83 -0.36 3.34 -17.05
N GLY A 84 -1.34 3.99 -16.41
CA GLY A 84 -2.50 4.58 -17.07
C GLY A 84 -2.16 5.72 -18.02
N PRO A 85 -3.08 6.06 -18.95
CA PRO A 85 -2.82 7.07 -19.96
C PRO A 85 -2.53 8.42 -19.33
N ASN A 86 -1.57 9.15 -19.88
CA ASN A 86 -1.11 10.46 -19.42
C ASN A 86 -0.59 10.49 -17.96
N ALA A 87 -0.31 9.34 -17.33
CA ALA A 87 0.43 9.35 -16.07
C ALA A 87 1.79 10.02 -16.28
N THR A 88 2.15 10.92 -15.38
CA THR A 88 3.30 11.82 -15.53
C THR A 88 4.31 11.54 -14.44
N PHE A 89 5.52 11.14 -14.85
CA PHE A 89 6.66 10.99 -13.96
C PHE A 89 7.51 12.27 -13.95
N THR A 90 8.28 12.45 -12.88
CA THR A 90 9.25 13.53 -12.74
C THR A 90 10.51 12.99 -12.05
N ASN A 91 11.67 13.61 -12.28
CA ASN A 91 12.97 13.15 -11.76
C ASN A 91 13.80 14.25 -11.06
N ASP A 92 13.49 15.54 -11.30
CA ASP A 92 14.02 16.70 -10.57
C ASP A 92 12.94 17.33 -9.69
N MET A 93 13.26 17.52 -8.40
CA MET A 93 12.35 18.10 -7.40
C MET A 93 12.23 19.62 -7.54
N PHE A 94 13.25 20.28 -8.08
CA PHE A 94 13.32 21.74 -8.20
C PHE A 94 13.81 22.15 -9.60
N PRO A 95 13.10 21.75 -10.67
CA PRO A 95 13.58 21.94 -12.03
C PRO A 95 13.76 23.42 -12.37
N ARG A 96 14.91 23.76 -12.94
CA ARG A 96 15.22 25.09 -13.48
C ARG A 96 15.92 24.94 -14.82
N SER A 97 15.54 25.75 -15.80
CA SER A 97 16.11 25.66 -17.16
C SER A 97 17.62 25.80 -17.13
N LYS A 98 18.34 24.87 -17.78
CA LYS A 98 19.81 24.82 -17.86
C LYS A 98 20.51 24.67 -16.50
N GLN A 99 19.78 24.23 -15.47
CA GLN A 99 20.33 23.86 -14.18
C GLN A 99 19.93 22.41 -13.94
N TYR A 100 20.92 21.55 -13.71
CA TYR A 100 20.72 20.12 -13.58
C TYR A 100 21.27 19.68 -12.23
N PRO A 101 20.59 18.75 -11.53
CA PRO A 101 21.13 18.15 -10.33
C PRO A 101 22.37 17.30 -10.68
N GLU A 102 23.22 17.02 -9.68
CA GLU A 102 24.36 16.09 -9.86
C GLU A 102 23.89 14.69 -10.23
N SER A 103 22.72 14.28 -9.72
CA SER A 103 22.06 13.02 -10.03
C SER A 103 20.54 13.18 -9.94
N PHE A 104 19.81 12.56 -10.86
CA PHE A 104 18.35 12.47 -10.79
C PHE A 104 17.89 11.49 -9.72
N ARG A 105 16.71 11.76 -9.12
CA ARG A 105 16.14 10.86 -8.12
C ARG A 105 15.55 9.61 -8.78
N VAL A 106 15.80 8.45 -8.17
CA VAL A 106 15.27 7.18 -8.66
C VAL A 106 13.85 6.97 -8.14
N THR A 107 12.89 6.86 -9.05
CA THR A 107 11.49 6.54 -8.73
C THR A 107 11.25 5.06 -9.00
N VAL A 108 10.75 4.34 -7.99
CA VAL A 108 10.55 2.88 -8.07
C VAL A 108 9.07 2.55 -7.98
N VAL A 109 8.56 1.81 -8.95
CA VAL A 109 7.21 1.25 -8.95
C VAL A 109 7.36 -0.26 -8.89
N GLU A 110 6.98 -0.87 -7.76
CA GLU A 110 7.14 -2.30 -7.53
C GLU A 110 6.12 -3.17 -8.29
N ASP A 111 6.33 -4.48 -8.29
CA ASP A 111 5.56 -5.45 -9.05
C ASP A 111 4.04 -5.32 -8.86
N GLY A 112 3.30 -5.39 -9.96
CA GLY A 112 1.84 -5.39 -9.98
C GLY A 112 1.18 -4.09 -9.55
N ALA A 113 1.94 -3.03 -9.22
CA ALA A 113 1.36 -1.74 -8.90
C ALA A 113 0.66 -1.12 -10.12
N SER A 114 -0.42 -0.40 -9.87
CA SER A 114 -1.25 0.24 -10.90
C SER A 114 -1.29 1.74 -10.69
N ILE A 115 -0.90 2.49 -11.71
CA ILE A 115 -0.93 3.95 -11.75
C ILE A 115 -2.12 4.40 -12.59
N GLY A 116 -3.06 5.10 -11.95
CA GLY A 116 -4.26 5.61 -12.60
C GLY A 116 -3.97 6.64 -13.68
N ALA A 117 -4.94 6.82 -14.58
CA ALA A 117 -4.87 7.79 -15.66
C ALA A 117 -4.57 9.20 -15.12
N ASN A 118 -3.67 9.93 -15.79
CA ASN A 118 -3.33 11.31 -15.48
C ASN A 118 -2.83 11.56 -14.04
N ALA A 119 -2.31 10.54 -13.36
CA ALA A 119 -1.67 10.71 -12.05
C ALA A 119 -0.28 11.35 -12.20
N THR A 120 0.14 12.14 -11.22
CA THR A 120 1.46 12.79 -11.18
C THR A 120 2.33 12.19 -10.09
N ILE A 121 3.52 11.72 -10.45
CA ILE A 121 4.47 11.06 -9.54
C ILE A 121 5.66 11.98 -9.30
N LEU A 122 5.84 12.44 -8.05
CA LEU A 122 6.99 13.26 -7.67
C LEU A 122 8.30 12.45 -7.69
N PRO A 123 9.46 13.11 -7.79
CA PRO A 123 10.74 12.44 -7.92
C PRO A 123 11.17 11.70 -6.65
N GLY A 124 11.68 10.48 -6.82
CA GLY A 124 12.31 9.72 -5.73
C GLY A 124 11.34 8.96 -4.83
N VAL A 125 10.08 8.84 -5.22
CA VAL A 125 9.08 8.09 -4.45
C VAL A 125 9.11 6.61 -4.81
N ARG A 126 8.72 5.78 -3.85
CA ARG A 126 8.51 4.34 -4.03
C ARG A 126 7.02 4.01 -3.98
N ILE A 127 6.51 3.33 -5.00
CA ILE A 127 5.13 2.83 -5.05
C ILE A 127 5.18 1.32 -4.84
N GLY A 128 4.66 0.86 -3.70
CA GLY A 128 4.77 -0.51 -3.22
C GLY A 128 4.00 -1.53 -4.06
N ARG A 129 4.38 -2.81 -3.94
CA ARG A 129 3.81 -3.95 -4.67
C ARG A 129 2.29 -3.92 -4.59
N LEU A 130 1.64 -4.12 -5.74
CA LEU A 130 0.17 -4.17 -5.86
C LEU A 130 -0.57 -2.93 -5.32
N ALA A 131 0.11 -1.79 -5.12
CA ALA A 131 -0.55 -0.53 -4.77
C ALA A 131 -1.42 -0.03 -5.94
N MET A 132 -2.46 0.73 -5.61
CA MET A 132 -3.34 1.40 -6.58
C MET A 132 -3.26 2.92 -6.39
N VAL A 133 -2.70 3.61 -7.37
CA VAL A 133 -2.80 5.06 -7.47
C VAL A 133 -4.05 5.41 -8.27
N GLY A 134 -4.97 6.15 -7.66
CA GLY A 134 -6.18 6.61 -8.34
C GLY A 134 -5.88 7.61 -9.47
N ALA A 135 -6.80 7.70 -10.42
CA ALA A 135 -6.71 8.66 -11.52
C ALA A 135 -6.59 10.10 -10.99
N GLY A 136 -5.72 10.90 -11.60
CA GLY A 136 -5.48 12.29 -11.22
C GLY A 136 -4.79 12.51 -9.87
N ALA A 137 -4.33 11.46 -9.19
CA ALA A 137 -3.68 11.60 -7.89
C ALA A 137 -2.28 12.22 -8.02
N VAL A 138 -1.87 13.02 -7.02
CA VAL A 138 -0.52 13.60 -6.93
C VAL A 138 0.26 12.91 -5.81
N ILE A 139 1.13 11.98 -6.21
CA ILE A 139 1.96 11.19 -5.29
C ILE A 139 3.14 12.02 -4.82
N THR A 140 3.11 12.44 -3.56
CA THR A 140 4.14 13.28 -2.94
C THR A 140 5.07 12.53 -1.99
N LYS A 141 4.75 11.28 -1.67
CA LYS A 141 5.45 10.41 -0.72
C LYS A 141 5.32 8.95 -1.16
N ASP A 142 6.12 8.09 -0.56
CA ASP A 142 6.03 6.64 -0.78
C ASP A 142 4.61 6.12 -0.51
N VAL A 143 4.19 5.16 -1.34
CA VAL A 143 2.91 4.48 -1.24
C VAL A 143 3.16 3.07 -0.74
N PRO A 144 2.63 2.67 0.43
CA PRO A 144 2.84 1.33 0.97
C PRO A 144 2.31 0.23 0.04
N PRO A 145 2.85 -1.01 0.12
CA PRO A 145 2.33 -2.14 -0.62
C PRO A 145 0.81 -2.28 -0.44
N TYR A 146 0.12 -2.59 -1.53
CA TYR A 146 -1.34 -2.76 -1.62
C TYR A 146 -2.18 -1.54 -1.25
N ALA A 147 -1.59 -0.40 -0.89
CA ALA A 147 -2.35 0.79 -0.53
C ALA A 147 -3.13 1.34 -1.74
N VAL A 148 -4.31 1.88 -1.48
CA VAL A 148 -5.11 2.63 -2.45
C VAL A 148 -5.03 4.10 -2.11
N VAL A 149 -4.43 4.91 -2.98
CA VAL A 149 -4.21 6.35 -2.75
C VAL A 149 -4.93 7.19 -3.79
N VAL A 150 -5.54 8.31 -3.38
CA VAL A 150 -6.24 9.24 -4.28
C VAL A 150 -6.08 10.69 -3.83
N GLY A 151 -6.31 11.64 -4.76
CA GLY A 151 -6.40 13.07 -4.46
C GLY A 151 -5.08 13.84 -4.69
N ASN A 152 -5.13 15.15 -4.41
CA ASN A 152 -4.00 16.07 -4.53
C ASN A 152 -3.89 16.94 -3.25
N PRO A 153 -2.87 16.71 -2.39
CA PRO A 153 -1.92 15.60 -2.43
C PRO A 153 -2.63 14.26 -2.20
N ALA A 154 -2.04 13.16 -2.68
CA ALA A 154 -2.61 11.84 -2.54
C ALA A 154 -2.62 11.37 -1.08
N VAL A 155 -3.73 10.76 -0.66
CA VAL A 155 -3.90 10.17 0.68
C VAL A 155 -4.40 8.73 0.56
N ILE A 156 -4.02 7.88 1.52
CA ILE A 156 -4.46 6.48 1.58
C ILE A 156 -5.95 6.45 1.94
N LYS A 157 -6.76 5.81 1.08
CA LYS A 157 -8.21 5.61 1.28
C LYS A 157 -8.58 4.18 1.62
N GLY A 158 -7.69 3.24 1.36
CA GLY A 158 -7.94 1.81 1.54
C GLY A 158 -6.69 1.00 1.30
N TYR A 159 -6.83 -0.31 1.45
CA TYR A 159 -5.84 -1.29 1.06
C TYR A 159 -6.54 -2.36 0.22
N GLN A 160 -5.91 -2.78 -0.88
CA GLN A 160 -6.39 -3.94 -1.62
C GLN A 160 -6.29 -5.18 -0.74
N THR A 161 -7.34 -6.01 -0.75
CA THR A 161 -7.23 -7.38 -0.26
C THR A 161 -6.67 -8.23 -1.41
N PRO A 162 -5.76 -9.18 -1.16
CA PRO A 162 -5.46 -10.22 -2.13
C PRO A 162 -6.77 -10.99 -2.38
N LYS A 163 -7.49 -10.68 -3.45
CA LYS A 163 -8.67 -11.48 -3.84
C LYS A 163 -8.16 -12.79 -4.44
N PRO A 164 -8.65 -13.98 -4.01
CA PRO A 164 -8.87 -15.03 -4.99
C PRO A 164 -9.86 -14.46 -6.01
N VAL A 165 -9.55 -14.57 -7.29
CA VAL A 165 -10.38 -14.01 -8.38
C VAL A 165 -11.84 -14.45 -8.20
N GLN A 166 -12.67 -13.54 -7.70
CA GLN A 166 -14.12 -13.54 -7.84
C GLN A 166 -14.59 -12.09 -8.06
N GLU A 167 -15.20 -11.89 -9.21
CA GLU A 167 -15.84 -10.65 -9.63
C GLU A 167 -17.00 -10.28 -8.69
N GLY A 168 -17.17 -8.98 -8.44
CA GLY A 168 -18.28 -8.43 -7.66
C GLY A 168 -18.05 -8.39 -6.15
N GLY A 169 -18.39 -7.28 -5.50
CA GLY A 169 -18.47 -7.18 -4.04
C GLY A 169 -17.78 -5.95 -3.45
N ASP A 170 -18.58 -5.13 -2.78
CA ASP A 170 -18.37 -3.77 -2.29
C ASP A 170 -17.15 -3.51 -1.37
N LEU A 171 -16.86 -2.22 -1.19
CA LEU A 171 -16.07 -1.65 -0.10
C LEU A 171 -16.53 -2.23 1.25
N PRO A 172 -15.66 -2.79 2.10
CA PRO A 172 -16.09 -3.22 3.42
C PRO A 172 -16.05 -2.02 4.37
N ALA A 173 -17.22 -1.48 4.72
CA ALA A 173 -17.35 -0.48 5.77
C ALA A 173 -18.59 -0.71 6.64
N ALA A 174 -18.66 -1.90 7.23
CA ALA A 174 -19.36 -2.10 8.49
C ALA A 174 -18.56 -3.13 9.28
N THR A 175 -18.13 -2.75 10.48
CA THR A 175 -17.61 -3.72 11.46
C THR A 175 -18.62 -4.85 11.56
N PRO A 176 -18.24 -6.12 11.32
CA PRO A 176 -19.21 -7.22 11.34
C PRO A 176 -19.91 -7.25 12.70
N ALA A 177 -21.22 -7.52 12.69
CA ALA A 177 -22.11 -7.25 13.81
C ALA A 177 -21.73 -8.03 15.08
N LEU A 178 -20.88 -7.43 15.92
CA LEU A 178 -20.53 -7.94 17.23
C LEU A 178 -21.74 -7.76 18.17
N GLU A 179 -22.17 -8.85 18.79
CA GLU A 179 -23.25 -8.82 19.78
C GLU A 179 -22.99 -7.75 20.86
N ARG A 180 -24.06 -7.07 21.28
CA ARG A 180 -23.98 -5.99 22.28
C ARG A 180 -23.73 -6.49 23.71
N LYS A 181 -23.84 -7.80 23.96
CA LYS A 181 -23.65 -8.39 25.28
C LYS A 181 -22.17 -8.35 25.67
N ALA A 182 -21.86 -7.84 26.87
CA ALA A 182 -20.50 -7.86 27.41
C ALA A 182 -19.92 -9.29 27.43
N GLY A 183 -18.65 -9.43 27.06
CA GLY A 183 -17.98 -10.72 26.89
C GLY A 183 -18.20 -11.38 25.51
N SER A 184 -19.04 -10.80 24.65
CA SER A 184 -19.19 -11.29 23.28
C SER A 184 -17.89 -11.15 22.50
N ARG A 185 -17.61 -12.14 21.66
CA ARG A 185 -16.41 -12.20 20.82
C ARG A 185 -16.77 -12.54 19.39
N LEU A 186 -16.14 -11.86 18.44
CA LEU A 186 -16.27 -12.13 17.02
C LEU A 186 -14.90 -12.34 16.39
N ALA A 187 -14.63 -13.56 15.92
CA ALA A 187 -13.42 -13.85 15.16
C ALA A 187 -13.46 -13.13 13.80
N LEU A 188 -12.31 -12.63 13.35
CA LEU A 188 -12.22 -11.83 12.13
C LEU A 188 -11.65 -12.57 10.92
N ASP A 189 -11.32 -13.84 11.08
CA ASP A 189 -10.72 -14.70 10.05
C ASP A 189 -9.39 -14.13 9.51
N VAL A 190 -8.60 -13.49 10.37
CA VAL A 190 -7.23 -13.01 10.10
C VAL A 190 -6.40 -13.34 11.33
N GLY A 191 -5.47 -14.30 11.24
CA GLY A 191 -4.74 -14.82 12.39
C GLY A 191 -5.67 -15.26 13.54
N ARG A 192 -5.33 -14.93 14.80
CA ARG A 192 -6.22 -15.12 15.97
C ARG A 192 -7.00 -13.84 16.33
N CYS A 193 -7.03 -12.84 15.44
CA CYS A 193 -7.65 -11.55 15.71
C CYS A 193 -9.16 -11.68 15.94
N ALA A 194 -9.66 -10.86 16.85
CA ALA A 194 -11.07 -10.85 17.20
C ALA A 194 -11.51 -9.50 17.75
N LEU A 195 -12.79 -9.20 17.61
CA LEU A 195 -13.44 -8.12 18.33
C LEU A 195 -14.00 -8.64 19.65
N HIS A 196 -13.89 -7.82 20.68
CA HIS A 196 -14.33 -8.11 22.04
C HIS A 196 -15.26 -7.00 22.51
N ARG A 197 -16.44 -7.38 23.01
CA ARG A 197 -17.38 -6.46 23.64
C ARG A 197 -17.04 -6.33 25.13
N LEU A 198 -16.55 -5.17 25.52
CA LEU A 198 -16.24 -4.84 26.91
C LEU A 198 -17.53 -4.47 27.66
N PRO A 199 -17.55 -4.57 29.00
CA PRO A 199 -18.65 -4.05 29.79
C PRO A 199 -18.82 -2.53 29.57
N GLY A 200 -20.08 -2.08 29.53
CA GLY A 200 -20.43 -0.68 29.37
C GLY A 200 -21.73 -0.39 30.10
N PHE A 201 -21.74 0.67 30.89
CA PHE A 201 -22.87 1.09 31.71
C PHE A 201 -23.17 2.55 31.43
N THR A 202 -24.43 2.87 31.19
CA THR A 202 -24.89 4.26 30.98
C THR A 202 -26.04 4.54 31.93
N ASP A 203 -25.90 5.60 32.71
CA ASP A 203 -26.96 6.14 33.56
C ASP A 203 -27.03 7.68 33.41
N MET A 204 -27.89 8.33 34.19
CA MET A 204 -28.08 9.78 34.12
C MET A 204 -26.82 10.63 34.44
N ARG A 205 -25.79 10.03 35.05
CA ARG A 205 -24.51 10.69 35.38
C ARG A 205 -23.50 10.58 34.24
N GLY A 206 -23.76 9.74 33.24
CA GLY A 206 -22.88 9.51 32.09
C GLY A 206 -22.65 8.02 31.81
N SER A 207 -21.53 7.75 31.13
CA SER A 207 -21.15 6.40 30.70
C SER A 207 -19.84 5.95 31.35
N LEU A 208 -19.75 4.67 31.69
CA LEU A 208 -18.58 4.02 32.26
C LEU A 208 -18.31 2.69 31.55
N ALA A 209 -17.09 2.50 31.08
CA ALA A 209 -16.61 1.24 30.49
C ALA A 209 -15.42 0.74 31.30
N PRO A 210 -15.62 -0.21 32.24
CA PRO A 210 -14.53 -0.79 33.01
C PRO A 210 -13.80 -1.86 32.19
N LEU A 211 -12.53 -2.08 32.51
CA LEU A 211 -11.71 -3.13 31.92
C LEU A 211 -10.93 -3.85 33.02
N GLU A 212 -11.22 -5.12 33.25
CA GLU A 212 -10.46 -5.99 34.15
C GLU A 212 -9.49 -6.85 33.32
N PHE A 213 -8.19 -6.77 33.62
CA PHE A 213 -7.16 -7.34 32.75
C PHE A 213 -7.14 -8.87 32.69
N ASP A 214 -7.51 -9.54 33.76
CA ASP A 214 -7.53 -11.00 33.88
C ASP A 214 -8.86 -11.62 33.43
N ARG A 215 -9.89 -10.79 33.19
CA ARG A 215 -11.22 -11.23 32.73
C ARG A 215 -11.55 -10.81 31.30
N ASP A 216 -11.32 -9.53 30.99
CA ASP A 216 -11.85 -8.90 29.78
C ASP A 216 -10.84 -8.88 28.62
N LEU A 217 -9.53 -9.03 28.92
CA LEU A 217 -8.46 -9.14 27.93
C LEU A 217 -8.05 -10.60 27.69
N PRO A 218 -7.65 -10.96 26.46
CA PRO A 218 -7.16 -12.31 26.14
C PRO A 218 -5.75 -12.60 26.66
N PHE A 219 -5.08 -11.61 27.26
CA PHE A 219 -3.74 -11.72 27.85
C PHE A 219 -3.59 -10.70 28.98
N LEU A 220 -2.66 -10.95 29.91
CA LEU A 220 -2.29 -9.99 30.95
C LEU A 220 -1.31 -8.95 30.38
N PRO A 221 -1.66 -7.66 30.29
CA PRO A 221 -0.78 -6.66 29.70
C PRO A 221 0.40 -6.33 30.60
N ARG A 222 1.56 -6.11 29.99
CA ARG A 222 2.78 -5.61 30.67
C ARG A 222 3.07 -4.16 30.36
N ARG A 223 2.39 -3.59 29.36
CA ARG A 223 2.56 -2.22 28.91
C ARG A 223 1.27 -1.69 28.34
N SER A 224 1.03 -0.40 28.54
CA SER A 224 0.00 0.35 27.83
C SER A 224 0.63 1.60 27.21
N PHE A 225 0.02 2.11 26.14
CA PHE A 225 0.41 3.37 25.53
C PHE A 225 -0.77 4.00 24.78
N LEU A 226 -0.71 5.31 24.57
CA LEU A 226 -1.76 6.10 23.93
C LEU A 226 -1.25 6.64 22.59
N VAL A 227 -2.07 6.52 21.55
CA VAL A 227 -1.86 7.21 20.27
C VAL A 227 -2.96 8.26 20.13
N HIS A 228 -2.58 9.52 20.00
CA HIS A 228 -3.51 10.65 19.92
C HIS A 228 -2.95 11.75 19.00
N SER A 229 -3.79 12.74 18.66
CA SER A 229 -3.40 13.91 17.85
C SER A 229 -2.77 13.53 16.50
N VAL A 230 -3.28 12.46 15.89
CA VAL A 230 -2.85 12.00 14.56
C VAL A 230 -3.66 12.75 13.50
N PRO A 231 -3.04 13.54 12.61
CA PRO A 231 -3.75 14.17 11.50
C PRO A 231 -4.44 13.13 10.62
N SER A 232 -5.66 13.41 10.15
CA SER A 232 -6.53 12.44 9.48
C SER A 232 -5.97 11.81 8.20
N GLY A 233 -4.98 12.46 7.57
CA GLY A 233 -4.28 11.94 6.39
C GLY A 233 -3.05 11.08 6.70
N LEU A 234 -2.66 10.92 7.97
CA LEU A 234 -1.49 10.12 8.34
C LEU A 234 -1.87 8.68 8.69
N VAL A 235 -0.90 7.80 8.47
CA VAL A 235 -0.94 6.39 8.82
C VAL A 235 0.00 6.13 9.99
N ARG A 236 -0.39 5.17 10.85
CA ARG A 236 0.37 4.65 11.97
C ARG A 236 0.39 3.13 11.89
N GLY A 237 1.28 2.49 12.63
CA GLY A 237 1.44 1.04 12.57
C GLY A 237 2.44 0.66 11.49
N GLU A 238 1.97 -0.04 10.46
CA GLU A 238 2.78 -0.55 9.34
C GLU A 238 3.89 -1.49 9.83
N HIS A 239 3.50 -2.43 10.69
CA HIS A 239 4.38 -3.48 11.17
C HIS A 239 3.60 -4.68 11.68
N ALA A 240 4.30 -5.80 11.83
CA ALA A 240 3.87 -6.93 12.64
C ALA A 240 4.78 -7.10 13.87
N HIS A 241 4.29 -7.82 14.86
CA HIS A 241 5.05 -8.20 16.05
C HIS A 241 5.37 -9.71 16.03
N ARG A 242 6.59 -10.11 16.41
CA ARG A 242 6.95 -11.54 16.45
C ARG A 242 6.27 -12.26 17.62
N LYS A 243 6.20 -11.62 18.78
CA LYS A 243 5.68 -12.20 20.03
C LYS A 243 4.62 -11.32 20.70
N CYS A 244 4.70 -10.00 20.57
CA CYS A 244 3.82 -9.10 21.29
C CYS A 244 2.38 -9.18 20.77
N GLU A 245 1.48 -9.64 21.64
CA GLU A 245 0.02 -9.51 21.50
C GLU A 245 -0.42 -8.08 21.86
N GLN A 246 -1.41 -7.55 21.14
CA GLN A 246 -1.93 -6.20 21.33
C GLN A 246 -3.46 -6.20 21.45
N PHE A 247 -4.00 -5.23 22.19
CA PHE A 247 -5.44 -5.00 22.31
C PHE A 247 -5.71 -3.50 22.18
N LEU A 248 -6.51 -3.12 21.18
CA LEU A 248 -6.72 -1.75 20.72
C LEU A 248 -8.15 -1.29 21.04
N ILE A 249 -8.29 -0.12 21.65
CA ILE A 249 -9.60 0.50 21.94
C ILE A 249 -9.55 1.97 21.51
N ALA A 250 -10.50 2.40 20.67
CA ALA A 250 -10.75 3.82 20.44
C ALA A 250 -11.52 4.39 21.63
N VAL A 251 -10.81 4.96 22.61
CA VAL A 251 -11.45 5.49 23.83
C VAL A 251 -12.17 6.81 23.59
N HIS A 252 -11.84 7.50 22.49
CA HIS A 252 -12.55 8.65 21.97
C HIS A 252 -12.33 8.77 20.45
N GLY A 253 -13.30 9.33 19.73
CA GLY A 253 -13.24 9.50 18.28
C GLY A 253 -13.39 8.18 17.52
N SER A 254 -12.78 8.11 16.33
CA SER A 254 -12.88 6.94 15.46
C SER A 254 -11.64 6.81 14.57
N LEU A 255 -11.24 5.57 14.31
CA LEU A 255 -10.21 5.22 13.35
C LEU A 255 -10.51 3.89 12.67
N SER A 256 -9.81 3.63 11.57
CA SER A 256 -9.74 2.31 10.93
C SER A 256 -8.46 1.58 11.32
N VAL A 257 -8.57 0.27 11.54
CA VAL A 257 -7.44 -0.65 11.72
C VAL A 257 -7.50 -1.71 10.63
N VAL A 258 -6.44 -1.82 9.82
CA VAL A 258 -6.24 -2.95 8.90
C VAL A 258 -5.43 -4.01 9.62
N ILE A 259 -5.90 -5.25 9.54
CA ILE A 259 -5.21 -6.45 10.02
C ILE A 259 -4.95 -7.38 8.84
N ASP A 260 -3.76 -7.98 8.83
CA ASP A 260 -3.31 -8.86 7.74
C ASP A 260 -2.42 -10.00 8.27
N ASP A 261 -2.76 -11.25 7.93
CA ASP A 261 -2.02 -12.46 8.33
C ASP A 261 -1.08 -13.00 7.22
N GLY A 262 -0.89 -12.23 6.15
CA GLY A 262 -0.16 -12.54 4.93
C GLY A 262 -1.01 -13.20 3.84
N THR A 263 -2.18 -13.74 4.20
CA THR A 263 -3.09 -14.42 3.27
C THR A 263 -4.44 -13.74 3.17
N ARG A 264 -4.95 -13.24 4.29
CA ARG A 264 -6.24 -12.58 4.44
C ARG A 264 -6.03 -11.23 5.08
N ARG A 265 -6.76 -10.25 4.58
CA ARG A 265 -6.75 -8.87 5.06
C ARG A 265 -8.16 -8.40 5.36
N ARG A 266 -8.31 -7.65 6.46
CA ARG A 266 -9.59 -7.03 6.83
C ARG A 266 -9.37 -5.64 7.41
N GLU A 267 -10.28 -4.72 7.11
CA GLU A 267 -10.38 -3.42 7.77
C GLU A 267 -11.49 -3.46 8.82
N VAL A 268 -11.22 -2.88 9.99
CA VAL A 268 -12.15 -2.76 11.12
C VAL A 268 -12.22 -1.31 11.54
N VAL A 269 -13.42 -0.79 11.76
CA VAL A 269 -13.60 0.54 12.35
C VAL A 269 -13.75 0.40 13.86
N LEU A 270 -12.98 1.20 14.61
CA LEU A 270 -13.12 1.37 16.06
C LEU A 270 -13.68 2.76 16.32
N ASP A 271 -14.93 2.83 16.76
CA ASP A 271 -15.70 4.05 17.05
C ASP A 271 -16.55 3.95 18.34
N ASP A 272 -16.45 2.82 19.03
CA ASP A 272 -17.19 2.51 20.25
C ASP A 272 -16.18 2.15 21.36
N PRO A 273 -16.13 2.91 22.48
CA PRO A 273 -15.18 2.67 23.56
C PRO A 273 -15.44 1.35 24.31
N THR A 274 -16.57 0.67 24.05
CA THR A 274 -16.88 -0.67 24.56
C THR A 274 -16.48 -1.79 23.59
N VAL A 275 -15.83 -1.47 22.47
CA VAL A 275 -15.30 -2.46 21.52
C VAL A 275 -13.78 -2.41 21.50
N GLY A 276 -13.17 -3.56 21.78
CA GLY A 276 -11.74 -3.74 21.64
C GLY A 276 -11.39 -4.69 20.50
N LEU A 277 -10.31 -4.39 19.79
CA LEU A 277 -9.75 -5.26 18.76
C LEU A 277 -8.48 -5.93 19.30
N TYR A 278 -8.51 -7.26 19.36
CA TYR A 278 -7.35 -8.09 19.67
C TYR A 278 -6.53 -8.36 18.41
N LEU A 279 -5.23 -8.06 18.46
CA LEU A 279 -4.22 -8.39 17.46
C LEU A 279 -3.29 -9.46 18.03
N SER A 280 -3.26 -10.62 17.38
CA SER A 280 -2.30 -11.66 17.71
C SER A 280 -0.91 -11.36 17.13
N PRO A 281 0.16 -12.01 17.61
CA PRO A 281 1.47 -11.91 17.00
C PRO A 281 1.43 -12.44 15.56
N MET A 282 2.41 -12.04 14.76
CA MET A 282 2.50 -12.36 13.34
C MET A 282 1.27 -11.91 12.54
N VAL A 283 0.65 -10.80 12.95
CA VAL A 283 -0.35 -10.07 12.18
C VAL A 283 0.17 -8.66 11.93
N TRP A 284 0.17 -8.24 10.68
CA TRP A 284 0.52 -6.89 10.28
C TRP A 284 -0.64 -5.94 10.55
N GLY A 285 -0.35 -4.87 11.31
CA GLY A 285 -1.34 -3.89 11.76
C GLY A 285 -1.08 -2.50 11.20
N ILE A 286 -2.13 -1.88 10.65
CA ILE A 286 -2.10 -0.50 10.16
C ILE A 286 -3.25 0.26 10.79
N GLN A 287 -3.00 1.44 11.34
CA GLN A 287 -4.02 2.31 11.92
C GLN A 287 -4.06 3.62 11.11
N TYR A 288 -5.23 4.00 10.61
CA TYR A 288 -5.40 5.16 9.74
C TYR A 288 -6.82 5.71 9.78
N LYS A 289 -7.10 6.76 8.99
CA LYS A 289 -8.40 7.47 8.99
C LYS A 289 -8.83 7.98 10.37
N PHE A 290 -7.86 8.44 11.17
CA PHE A 290 -8.14 9.05 12.47
C PHE A 290 -9.05 10.27 12.29
N GLN A 291 -10.21 10.27 12.95
CA GLN A 291 -11.02 11.48 13.11
C GLN A 291 -10.30 12.47 14.04
N PRO A 292 -10.62 13.77 13.96
CA PRO A 292 -10.18 14.75 14.95
C PRO A 292 -10.44 14.24 16.38
N ASP A 293 -9.49 14.52 17.28
CA ASP A 293 -9.56 14.15 18.71
C ASP A 293 -9.63 12.64 19.00
N THR A 294 -9.31 11.79 18.03
CA THR A 294 -9.25 10.34 18.25
C THR A 294 -8.12 9.98 19.22
N ALA A 295 -8.45 9.17 20.21
CA ALA A 295 -7.54 8.62 21.20
C ALA A 295 -7.60 7.09 21.16
N LEU A 296 -6.52 6.45 20.74
CA LEU A 296 -6.37 5.00 20.67
C LEU A 296 -5.55 4.52 21.86
N GLN A 297 -6.20 3.81 22.79
CA GLN A 297 -5.54 3.11 23.89
C GLN A 297 -5.10 1.73 23.41
N VAL A 298 -3.83 1.40 23.64
CA VAL A 298 -3.28 0.09 23.33
C VAL A 298 -2.76 -0.57 24.60
N TYR A 299 -3.12 -1.84 24.79
CA TYR A 299 -2.52 -2.75 25.77
C TYR A 299 -1.64 -3.74 25.04
N ALA A 300 -0.47 -4.05 25.61
CA ALA A 300 0.53 -4.93 25.02
C ALA A 300 0.98 -5.96 26.05
N SER A 301 1.06 -7.23 25.63
CA SER A 301 1.50 -8.36 26.46
C SER A 301 2.97 -8.27 26.88
N HIS A 302 3.78 -7.50 26.15
CA HIS A 302 5.22 -7.37 26.38
C HIS A 302 5.65 -5.91 26.64
N ALA A 303 6.77 -5.76 27.36
CA ALA A 303 7.51 -4.51 27.43
C ALA A 303 7.97 -4.07 26.02
N TYR A 304 8.43 -2.83 25.88
CA TYR A 304 8.96 -2.38 24.59
C TYR A 304 10.22 -3.17 24.21
N ASP A 305 10.21 -3.75 23.03
CA ASP A 305 11.37 -4.39 22.41
C ASP A 305 11.38 -4.04 20.92
N ALA A 306 12.43 -3.33 20.47
CA ALA A 306 12.58 -2.95 19.07
C ALA A 306 12.81 -4.16 18.15
N ALA A 307 13.42 -5.24 18.65
CA ALA A 307 13.72 -6.44 17.87
C ALA A 307 12.47 -7.30 17.60
N ASP A 308 11.37 -7.06 18.32
CA ASP A 308 10.10 -7.74 18.10
C ASP A 308 9.34 -7.23 16.87
N TYR A 309 9.75 -6.09 16.30
CA TYR A 309 9.08 -5.47 15.15
C TYR A 309 9.54 -6.08 13.82
N ILE A 310 8.58 -6.34 12.93
CA ILE A 310 8.79 -6.60 11.50
C ILE A 310 8.21 -5.40 10.75
N ARG A 311 9.08 -4.58 10.15
CA ARG A 311 8.71 -3.29 9.52
C ARG A 311 8.71 -3.30 7.99
N GLU A 312 9.21 -4.39 7.40
CA GLU A 312 9.19 -4.60 5.96
C GLU A 312 8.09 -5.62 5.63
N TYR A 313 7.13 -5.24 4.80
CA TYR A 313 5.98 -6.09 4.50
C TYR A 313 6.39 -7.39 3.79
N GLU A 314 7.38 -7.34 2.91
CA GLU A 314 7.93 -8.53 2.25
C GLU A 314 8.61 -9.49 3.23
N ALA A 315 9.34 -8.96 4.21
CA ALA A 315 9.94 -9.79 5.26
C ALA A 315 8.84 -10.44 6.13
N PHE A 316 7.75 -9.72 6.38
CA PHE A 316 6.57 -10.27 7.04
C PHE A 316 5.96 -11.40 6.21
N LEU A 317 5.68 -11.18 4.92
CA LEU A 317 5.14 -12.20 4.00
C LEU A 317 6.03 -13.44 3.95
N ALA A 318 7.35 -13.29 3.89
CA ALA A 318 8.28 -14.42 3.89
C ALA A 318 8.19 -15.25 5.18
N LEU A 319 7.96 -14.60 6.32
CA LEU A 319 7.85 -15.29 7.62
C LEU A 319 6.52 -16.02 7.82
N VAL A 320 5.42 -15.48 7.29
CA VAL A 320 4.08 -16.11 7.42
C VAL A 320 3.74 -17.04 6.25
N GLY A 321 4.28 -16.77 5.06
CA GLY A 321 4.09 -17.55 3.83
C GLY A 321 5.03 -18.73 3.68
N GLY A 322 6.08 -18.85 4.50
CA GLY A 322 7.03 -19.96 4.52
C GLY A 322 6.46 -21.34 4.92
N ALA A 323 5.13 -21.50 4.97
CA ALA A 323 4.44 -22.77 5.18
C ALA A 323 3.80 -23.35 3.91
N SER A 324 4.08 -22.78 2.74
CA SER A 324 3.60 -23.29 1.44
C SER A 324 4.78 -23.41 0.47
N ALA A 325 5.49 -24.54 0.55
CA ALA A 325 6.35 -25.07 -0.51
C ALA A 325 5.67 -26.31 -1.10
#